data_AF-A0A935GQ12-F1
#
_entry.id   AF-A0A935GQ12-F1
#
_cell.length_a   1.000
_cell.length_b   1.000
_cell.length_c   1.000
_cell.angle_alpha   90.00
_cell.angle_beta   90.00
_cell.angle_gamma   90.00
#
_symmetry.space_group_name_H-M   'P 1'
#
loop_
_entity.id
_entity.type
_entity.pdbx_description
1 polymer ?
#
loop_
_entity_poly.entity_id
_entity_poly.type
_entity_poly.pdbx_seq_one_letter_code
_entity_poly.pdbx_strand_id
1 'polypeptide(L)' 'MYTVHDNLVAPQDSSRLSWARNVPVHGVAHVAMLADARVHRAVLEEVERVAGRGAA' A
#
# COMPACT_ATOMS: atom_id res chain seq x y z
N MET A 1 0.07 2.03 -2.92
CA MET A 1 0.24 0.65 -2.42
C MET A 1 -0.77 -0.22 -3.14
N TYR A 2 -0.38 -1.43 -3.55
CA TYR A 2 -1.22 -2.35 -4.32
C TYR A 2 -0.82 -3.78 -3.97
N THR A 3 -1.69 -4.77 -4.20
CA THR A 3 -1.32 -6.18 -4.07
C THR A 3 -1.00 -6.78 -5.42
N VAL A 4 0.01 -7.67 -5.48
CA VAL A 4 0.32 -8.41 -6.70
C VAL A 4 -0.70 -9.50 -7.01
N HIS A 5 -1.58 -9.82 -6.05
CA HIS A 5 -2.66 -10.81 -6.19
C HIS A 5 -4.02 -10.15 -6.40
N ASP A 6 -4.04 -8.89 -6.84
CA ASP A 6 -5.25 -8.17 -7.18
C ASP A 6 -5.91 -8.79 -8.41
N ASN A 7 -7.16 -9.20 -8.27
CA ASN A 7 -7.98 -9.75 -9.34
C ASN A 7 -9.11 -8.79 -9.80
N LEU A 8 -9.20 -7.59 -9.21
CA LEU A 8 -10.16 -6.55 -9.59
C LEU A 8 -9.49 -5.41 -10.37
N VAL A 9 -8.27 -5.04 -9.99
CA VAL A 9 -7.47 -4.01 -10.65
C VAL A 9 -6.27 -4.67 -11.33
N ALA A 10 -6.32 -4.75 -12.66
CA ALA A 10 -5.29 -5.36 -13.50
C ALA A 10 -5.05 -4.54 -14.79
N PRO A 11 -3.83 -4.55 -15.35
CA PRO A 11 -2.64 -5.21 -14.81
C PRO A 11 -2.07 -4.44 -13.60
N GLN A 12 -1.27 -5.07 -12.74
CA GLN A 12 -0.90 -4.52 -11.41
C GLN A 12 -0.12 -3.20 -11.51
N ASP A 13 0.61 -3.01 -12.61
CA ASP A 13 1.32 -1.80 -13.00
C ASP A 13 0.40 -0.59 -13.22
N SER A 14 -0.90 -0.77 -13.46
CA SER A 14 -1.89 0.32 -13.48
C SER A 14 -1.98 1.08 -12.16
N SER A 15 -1.58 0.47 -11.04
CA SER A 15 -1.55 1.11 -9.72
C SER A 15 -0.23 1.84 -9.41
N ARG A 16 0.73 1.85 -10.35
CA ARG A 16 2.05 2.47 -10.16
C ARG A 16 2.06 3.90 -10.67
N LEU A 17 2.64 4.79 -9.87
CA LEU A 17 2.87 6.19 -10.25
C LEU A 17 4.37 6.48 -10.21
N SER A 18 4.92 7.08 -11.27
CA SER A 18 6.37 7.26 -11.44
C SER A 18 7.03 8.12 -10.35
N TRP A 19 6.29 9.04 -9.76
CA TRP A 19 6.74 9.96 -8.71
C TRP A 19 6.42 9.48 -7.30
N ALA A 20 5.64 8.40 -7.14
CA ALA A 20 5.17 7.94 -5.84
C ALA A 20 6.05 6.84 -5.24
N ARG A 21 5.93 6.65 -3.92
CA ARG A 21 6.42 5.45 -3.25
C ARG A 21 5.49 4.26 -3.56
N ASN A 22 5.90 3.45 -4.53
CA ASN A 22 5.14 2.28 -4.97
C ASN A 22 5.43 1.08 -4.06
N VAL A 23 4.46 0.68 -3.23
CA VAL A 23 4.60 -0.43 -2.27
C VAL A 23 3.77 -1.64 -2.74
N PRO A 24 4.41 -2.72 -3.23
CA PRO A 24 3.74 -3.98 -3.53
C PRO A 24 3.50 -4.79 -2.25
N VAL A 25 2.31 -5.39 -2.15
CA VAL A 25 1.92 -6.30 -1.06
C VAL A 25 1.72 -7.70 -1.63
N HIS A 26 2.28 -8.70 -0.95
CA HIS A 26 2.23 -10.10 -1.37
C HIS A 26 1.40 -10.94 -0.39
N GLY A 27 0.76 -11.99 -0.91
CA GLY A 27 -0.06 -12.92 -0.14
C GLY A 27 -1.40 -12.37 0.36
N VAL A 28 -1.91 -11.26 -0.20
CA VAL A 28 -3.17 -10.62 0.22
C VAL A 28 -4.03 -10.36 -1.01
N ALA A 29 -5.31 -10.74 -0.99
CA ALA A 29 -6.25 -10.42 -2.08
C ALA A 29 -6.73 -8.96 -2.00
N HIS A 30 -7.31 -8.43 -3.08
CA HIS A 30 -7.74 -7.02 -3.18
C HIS A 30 -8.51 -6.52 -1.95
N VAL A 31 -9.64 -7.15 -1.63
CA VAL A 31 -10.50 -6.72 -0.51
C VAL A 31 -9.83 -6.98 0.85
N ALA A 32 -9.04 -8.05 0.95
CA ALA A 32 -8.35 -8.41 2.20
C ALA A 32 -7.29 -7.36 2.61
N MET A 33 -6.83 -6.50 1.69
CA MET A 33 -5.97 -5.36 2.00
C MET A 33 -6.58 -4.46 3.08
N LEU A 34 -7.90 -4.31 3.12
CA LEU A 34 -8.62 -3.46 4.09
C LEU A 34 -8.61 -4.00 5.52
N ALA A 35 -8.16 -5.24 5.73
CA ALA A 35 -8.10 -5.87 7.05
C ALA A 35 -6.69 -6.38 7.42
N ASP A 36 -5.71 -6.28 6.51
CA ASP A 36 -4.37 -6.76 6.75
C ASP A 36 -3.57 -5.78 7.63
N ALA A 37 -3.10 -6.25 8.79
CA ALA A 37 -2.40 -5.40 9.75
C ALA A 37 -1.10 -4.79 9.20
N ARG A 38 -0.43 -5.45 8.25
CA ARG A 38 0.80 -4.93 7.62
C ARG A 38 0.47 -3.77 6.69
N VAL A 39 -0.67 -3.86 6.00
CA VAL A 39 -1.20 -2.78 5.16
C VAL A 39 -1.55 -1.57 6.02
N HIS A 40 -2.29 -1.77 7.12
CA HIS A 40 -2.61 -0.68 8.05
C HIS A 40 -1.37 0.00 8.63
N ARG A 41 -0.39 -0.78 9.08
CA ARG A 41 0.87 -0.24 9.60
C ARG A 41 1.60 0.60 8.55
N ALA A 42 1.73 0.10 7.33
CA ALA A 42 2.40 0.82 6.24
C ALA A 42 1.70 2.14 5.88
N VAL A 43 0.36 2.19 5.97
CA VAL A 43 -0.41 3.43 5.78
C VAL A 43 -0.19 4.41 6.92
N LEU A 44 -0.26 3.95 8.17
CA LEU A 44 -0.03 4.80 9.34
C LEU A 44 1.37 5.41 9.32
N GLU A 45 2.40 4.60 9.07
CA GLU A 45 3.79 5.07 8.92
C GLU A 45 3.90 6.15 7.83
N GLU A 46 3.23 5.97 6.70
CA GLU A 46 3.23 6.96 5.61
C GLU A 46 2.51 8.26 5.99
N VAL A 47 1.38 8.16 6.70
CA VAL A 47 0.62 9.32 7.19
C VAL A 47 1.45 10.12 8.21
N GLU A 48 2.11 9.44 9.15
CA GLU A 48 2.98 10.07 10.14
C GLU A 48 4.19 10.75 9.48
N ARG A 49 4.80 10.07 8.49
CA ARG A 49 5.91 10.61 7.68
C ARG A 49 5.51 11.89 6.96
N VAL A 50 4.35 11.90 6.29
CA VAL A 50 3.85 13.09 5.56
C VAL A 50 3.40 14.20 6.51
N ALA A 51 2.85 13.83 7.67
CA ALA A 51 2.45 14.80 8.70
C ALA A 51 3.63 15.42 9.46
N GLY A 52 4.87 14.99 9.21
CA GLY A 52 6.05 15.45 9.96
C GLY A 52 6.04 15.03 11.42
N ARG A 53 5.27 13.98 11.76
CA ARG A 53 5.16 13.42 13.12
C ARG A 53 6.07 12.20 13.33
N GLY A 54 6.85 11.83 12.32
CA GLY A 54 7.79 10.71 12.36
C GLY A 54 9.18 11.12 12.89
N ALA A 55 9.54 10.55 14.05
CA ALA A 55 10.84 10.55 14.72
C ALA A 55 11.43 11.91 15.19
N ALA A 56 11.22 12.19 16.48
CA ALA A 56 12.22 12.82 17.35
C ALA A 56 13.01 11.70 18.07
#